data_AF-A0A183IV05-F1
#
_entry.id   AF-A0A183IV05-F1
#
_cell.length_a   1.000
_cell.length_b   1.000
_cell.length_c   1.000
_cell.angle_alpha   90.00
_cell.angle_beta   90.00
_cell.angle_gamma   90.00
#
_symmetry.space_group_name_H-M   'P 1'
#
loop_
_entity.id
_entity.type
_entity.pdbx_description
1 polymer ?
#
loop_
_entity_poly.entity_id
_entity_poly.type
_entity_poly.pdbx_seq_one_letter_code
_entity_poly.pdbx_strand_id
1 'polypeptide(L)'
;MLIRFGQKVENEFREELFLTVRADNHVTRLKNETRALRLKLRFELLPESPGTRRDIYIFSGKCESGDPRRWSWRRSSSTERDSEGRKQQEPKNLAKGRFCISRLQGMISSEASDSPSFVVRITQQGLDGLKKSIEPVVSNTFQRFRVDDVYDASVLGQGLTISNLRVQSFTQAKPIDIRLVRSDAAQVVIDAPDVDLSVAVDARVGLLLYQYTTFFMQLRKFRLTVGVHLKPGRPPQLLSAAVSTCQVTIEAMDVDVGQLKLQNMLFVAALPFLKPIIKKLTRETFCSTLMRSTAKPSKYIGTYDPMLHVRRTSGDYQQLVERLTAIINGIEFKFALMHKPTVVGVDQYAYLETLVSVDITSEAHPPPPFAVDPLASSSSSSSTLSIPCNYNKMINVAVNQYVVNTLFYYVHENGGLKLKVSVNESKSLRDLLRLRCDDDLSCIGLLLPDSVTAGHEANDGELLLNFMRPPRISVDKTGIRVHLDDAAIDYRFQGQNNSLLSFTISAKGTLNLQMYDRTMVGKLTITDVHLSPRNDMDIGDFGADLIGDVLKMIVQDEINSILQLGIPIPEIDVASFSGFVLRTVQNAMVYDFNLDLHNSKLKTLIKEFFIH
;
A
#
# COMPACT_ATOMS: atom_id res chain seq x y z
N MET A 1 2.67 16.27 -15.65
CA MET A 1 3.46 15.23 -16.34
C MET A 1 4.82 15.83 -16.71
N LEU A 2 5.94 15.31 -16.20
CA LEU A 2 7.28 15.79 -16.53
C LEU A 2 7.90 14.87 -17.59
N ILE A 3 8.11 15.37 -18.81
CA ILE A 3 8.71 14.58 -19.91
C ILE A 3 10.12 15.13 -20.17
N ARG A 4 11.16 14.35 -19.87
CA ARG A 4 12.56 14.67 -20.26
C ARG A 4 12.79 14.24 -21.71
N PHE A 5 13.11 15.20 -22.58
CA PHE A 5 13.59 14.91 -23.93
C PHE A 5 15.12 14.72 -23.89
N GLY A 6 15.60 13.54 -24.24
CA GLY A 6 17.02 13.25 -24.34
C GLY A 6 17.60 13.65 -25.70
N GLN A 7 18.23 14.82 -25.77
CA GLN A 7 19.60 15.01 -26.29
C GLN A 7 20.03 16.48 -26.21
N LYS A 8 21.11 16.71 -25.45
CA LYS A 8 22.09 17.81 -25.54
C LYS A 8 21.54 19.24 -25.69
N VAL A 9 20.80 19.70 -24.69
CA VAL A 9 20.69 21.14 -24.35
C VAL A 9 20.86 21.26 -22.83
N GLU A 10 22.06 20.93 -22.35
CA GLU A 10 22.47 21.27 -20.99
C GLU A 10 23.18 22.61 -21.05
N ASN A 11 22.44 23.63 -20.61
CA ASN A 11 22.83 24.97 -20.13
C ASN A 11 21.86 26.00 -20.72
N GLU A 12 20.69 26.19 -20.08
CA GLU A 12 20.12 27.55 -19.85
C GLU A 12 18.74 27.60 -19.18
N PHE A 13 17.99 26.52 -18.96
CA PHE A 13 16.65 26.64 -18.35
C PHE A 13 16.45 25.71 -17.14
N ARG A 14 16.31 26.31 -15.95
CA ARG A 14 15.76 25.69 -14.73
C ARG A 14 14.41 26.37 -14.43
N GLU A 15 13.34 25.91 -15.06
CA GLU A 15 11.97 26.33 -14.72
C GLU A 15 11.01 25.13 -14.72
N GLU A 16 10.06 25.12 -13.78
CA GLU A 16 9.05 24.07 -13.61
C GLU A 16 7.93 24.22 -14.64
N LEU A 17 7.76 23.23 -15.51
CA LEU A 17 6.83 23.28 -16.63
C LEU A 17 5.49 22.64 -16.26
N PHE A 18 4.42 23.44 -16.18
CA PHE A 18 3.05 22.93 -16.02
C PHE A 18 2.48 22.52 -17.39
N LEU A 19 2.21 21.23 -17.56
CA LEU A 19 1.77 20.61 -18.82
C LEU A 19 0.28 20.26 -18.75
N THR A 20 -0.53 20.84 -19.62
CA THR A 20 -1.90 20.40 -19.89
C THR A 20 -1.94 19.70 -21.25
N VAL A 21 -2.28 18.42 -21.30
CA VAL A 21 -2.36 17.64 -22.53
C VAL A 21 -3.83 17.44 -22.90
N ARG A 22 -4.24 17.94 -24.07
CA ARG A 22 -5.59 17.72 -24.62
C ARG A 22 -5.46 16.97 -25.94
N ALA A 23 -6.05 15.78 -26.02
CA ALA A 23 -6.00 14.93 -27.21
C ALA A 23 -7.33 15.01 -27.98
N ASP A 24 -7.32 15.65 -29.15
CA ASP A 24 -8.48 15.69 -30.04
C ASP A 24 -8.36 14.58 -31.11
N ASN A 25 -9.22 13.57 -31.02
CA ASN A 25 -9.26 12.48 -32.00
C ASN A 25 -10.20 12.83 -33.17
N HIS A 26 -9.63 13.26 -34.31
CA HIS A 26 -10.37 13.44 -35.56
C HIS A 26 -10.00 12.36 -36.59
N VAL A 27 -10.93 11.46 -36.88
CA VAL A 27 -10.81 10.49 -37.98
C VAL A 27 -11.32 11.16 -39.26
N THR A 28 -10.43 11.38 -40.23
CA THR A 28 -10.81 11.93 -41.54
C THR A 28 -10.71 10.84 -42.60
N ARG A 29 -11.80 10.62 -43.32
CA ARG A 29 -11.89 9.64 -44.41
C ARG A 29 -11.27 10.26 -45.67
N LEU A 30 -10.07 9.84 -46.04
CA LEU A 30 -9.44 10.24 -47.31
C LEU A 30 -10.00 9.40 -48.46
N LYS A 31 -10.13 10.04 -49.63
CA LYS A 31 -10.90 9.55 -50.78
C LYS A 31 -10.30 8.35 -51.54
N ASN A 32 -9.26 7.71 -51.04
CA ASN A 32 -8.75 6.42 -51.52
C ASN A 32 -8.17 5.62 -50.34
N GLU A 33 -8.32 4.30 -50.41
CA GLU A 33 -8.32 3.31 -49.32
C GLU A 33 -7.08 3.27 -48.43
N THR A 34 -7.04 4.10 -47.38
CA THR A 34 -6.27 3.80 -46.14
C THR A 34 -6.74 4.73 -45.02
N ARG A 35 -7.22 4.16 -43.90
CA ARG A 35 -7.54 4.92 -42.68
C ARG A 35 -6.23 5.33 -42.01
N ALA A 36 -5.82 6.59 -42.15
CA ALA A 36 -4.67 7.12 -41.43
C ALA A 36 -5.14 7.77 -40.10
N LEU A 37 -4.69 7.23 -38.97
CA LEU A 37 -4.86 7.88 -37.67
C LEU A 37 -3.93 9.10 -37.61
N ARG A 38 -4.50 10.27 -37.34
CA ARG A 38 -3.77 11.51 -37.05
C ARG A 38 -3.95 11.82 -35.57
N LEU A 39 -2.85 11.92 -34.85
CA LEU A 39 -2.84 12.34 -33.46
C LEU A 39 -2.37 13.80 -33.41
N LYS A 40 -3.16 14.69 -32.82
CA LYS A 40 -2.79 16.09 -32.62
C LYS A 40 -2.64 16.35 -31.13
N LEU A 41 -1.42 16.63 -30.70
CA LEU A 41 -1.09 16.98 -29.32
C LEU A 41 -0.88 18.50 -29.25
N ARG A 42 -1.69 19.17 -28.43
CA ARG A 42 -1.58 20.60 -28.14
C ARG A 42 -0.95 20.77 -26.78
N PHE A 43 0.15 21.52 -26.73
CA PHE A 43 0.84 21.89 -25.50
C PHE A 43 0.67 23.40 -25.31
N GLU A 44 0.15 23.79 -24.15
CA GLU A 44 0.03 25.19 -23.75
C GLU A 44 0.92 25.45 -22.55
N LEU A 45 1.81 26.43 -22.67
CA LEU A 45 2.52 26.98 -21.54
C LEU A 45 1.64 28.05 -20.90
N LEU A 46 1.27 27.84 -19.64
CA LEU A 46 0.52 28.83 -18.88
C LEU A 46 1.52 29.87 -18.32
N PRO A 47 1.31 31.17 -18.58
CA PRO A 47 2.19 32.21 -18.06
C PRO A 47 2.01 32.36 -16.55
N GLU A 48 3.09 32.63 -15.84
CA GLU A 48 3.10 32.83 -14.38
C GLU A 48 2.45 34.17 -13.95
N SER A 49 2.22 35.10 -14.89
CA SER A 49 1.63 36.41 -14.60
C SER A 49 0.63 36.86 -15.67
N PRO A 50 -0.44 37.59 -15.30
CA PRO A 50 -1.38 38.14 -16.26
C PRO A 50 -0.70 39.22 -17.10
N GLY A 51 -0.50 38.94 -18.40
CA GLY A 51 0.11 39.87 -19.38
C GLY A 51 1.29 39.29 -20.18
N THR A 52 1.81 38.12 -19.81
CA THR A 52 2.85 37.43 -20.61
C THR A 52 2.25 36.56 -21.72
N ARG A 53 2.94 36.49 -22.87
CA ARG A 53 2.48 35.75 -24.06
C ARG A 53 2.32 34.26 -23.76
N ARG A 54 1.30 33.66 -24.34
CA ARG A 54 1.11 32.20 -24.37
C ARG A 54 1.80 31.62 -25.59
N ASP A 55 2.81 30.80 -25.37
CA ASP A 55 3.37 29.98 -26.44
C ASP A 55 2.60 28.67 -26.54
N ILE A 56 2.00 28.45 -27.71
CA ILE A 56 1.26 27.24 -28.03
C ILE A 56 2.10 26.41 -29.00
N TYR A 57 2.47 25.21 -28.56
CA TYR A 57 3.16 24.25 -29.40
C TYR A 57 2.19 23.17 -29.84
N ILE A 58 2.00 23.04 -31.14
CA ILE A 58 1.15 21.99 -31.72
C ILE A 58 2.07 20.98 -32.40
N PHE A 59 1.98 19.73 -31.96
CA PHE A 59 2.64 18.60 -32.60
C PHE A 59 1.57 17.73 -33.26
N SER A 60 1.68 17.55 -34.58
CA SER A 60 0.83 16.62 -35.32
C SER A 60 1.65 15.41 -35.73
N GLY A 61 1.24 14.23 -35.29
CA GLY A 61 1.80 12.94 -35.68
C GLY A 61 0.92 12.25 -36.72
N LYS A 62 1.53 11.68 -37.76
CA LYS A 62 0.84 10.78 -38.69
C LYS A 62 1.45 9.38 -38.59
N CYS A 63 0.61 8.37 -38.43
CA CYS A 63 1.03 6.98 -38.57
C CYS A 63 1.38 6.72 -40.04
N GLU A 64 2.61 6.29 -40.32
CA GLU A 64 2.99 5.88 -41.67
C GLU A 64 2.35 4.52 -41.96
N SER A 65 1.71 4.38 -43.12
CA SER A 65 0.80 3.26 -43.41
C SER A 65 1.53 1.92 -43.32
N GLY A 66 1.03 1.03 -42.48
CA GLY A 66 1.46 -0.37 -42.39
C GLY A 66 2.22 -0.76 -41.12
N ASP A 67 2.75 0.19 -40.36
CA ASP A 67 3.43 -0.09 -39.09
C ASP A 67 2.94 0.86 -37.98
N PRO A 68 2.14 0.38 -37.00
CA PRO A 68 1.63 1.21 -35.91
C PRO A 68 2.73 1.78 -35.00
N ARG A 69 3.99 1.33 -35.16
CA ARG A 69 5.16 1.78 -34.40
C ARG A 69 5.91 2.93 -35.09
N ARG A 70 5.56 3.30 -36.34
CA ARG A 70 6.26 4.35 -37.11
C ARG A 70 5.42 5.61 -37.25
N TRP A 71 5.89 6.67 -36.59
CA TRP A 71 5.25 7.97 -36.57
C TRP A 71 6.21 9.03 -37.09
N SER A 72 5.72 9.87 -38.00
CA SER A 72 6.38 11.12 -38.34
C SER A 72 5.66 12.28 -37.64
N TRP A 73 6.45 13.07 -36.91
CA TRP A 73 5.97 14.23 -36.15
C TRP A 73 6.32 15.51 -36.88
N ARG A 74 5.35 16.43 -36.94
CA ARG A 74 5.58 17.79 -37.42
C ARG A 74 5.26 18.76 -36.28
N ARG A 75 6.26 19.56 -35.90
CA ARG A 75 6.06 20.72 -35.02
C ARG A 75 5.54 21.86 -35.89
N SER A 76 4.40 22.44 -35.49
CA SER A 76 3.97 23.74 -35.98
C SER A 76 3.88 24.67 -34.78
N SER A 77 4.74 25.67 -34.72
CA SER A 77 4.59 26.80 -33.80
C SER A 77 3.74 27.86 -34.50
N SER A 78 2.57 28.16 -33.97
CA SER A 78 1.86 29.39 -34.35
C SER A 78 2.20 30.45 -33.33
N THR A 79 3.13 31.33 -33.66
CA THR A 79 3.25 32.62 -32.98
C THR A 79 2.17 33.53 -33.52
N GLU A 80 1.27 33.97 -32.66
CA GLU A 80 0.29 35.02 -32.99
C GLU A 80 1.09 36.30 -33.34
N ARG A 81 0.89 36.84 -34.55
CA ARG A 81 1.72 37.95 -35.06
C ARG A 81 1.41 39.23 -34.31
N ASP A 82 2.45 39.89 -33.81
CA ASP A 82 2.38 41.31 -33.51
C ASP A 82 2.46 42.16 -34.78
N SER A 83 1.96 43.38 -34.66
CA SER A 83 1.84 44.43 -35.68
C SER A 83 3.14 44.91 -36.34
N GLU A 84 4.30 44.34 -36.02
CA GLU A 84 5.62 44.81 -36.48
C GLU A 84 6.34 43.87 -37.47
N GLY A 85 5.60 43.17 -38.33
CA GLY A 85 6.04 42.87 -39.71
C GLY A 85 7.39 42.19 -39.99
N ARG A 86 8.12 41.65 -39.00
CA ARG A 86 9.40 40.96 -39.24
C ARG A 86 9.21 39.45 -39.31
N LYS A 87 9.49 38.89 -40.49
CA LYS A 87 9.55 37.44 -40.74
C LYS A 87 10.82 36.87 -40.12
N GLN A 88 10.68 36.03 -39.10
CA GLN A 88 11.75 35.19 -38.59
C GLN A 88 11.79 33.87 -39.38
N GLN A 89 12.99 33.42 -39.73
CA GLN A 89 13.24 32.27 -40.60
C GLN A 89 13.06 30.96 -39.81
N GLU A 90 12.13 30.10 -40.26
CA GLU A 90 11.87 28.79 -39.64
C GLU A 90 13.09 27.86 -39.72
N PRO A 91 13.53 27.22 -38.61
CA PRO A 91 14.53 26.18 -38.67
C PRO A 91 13.95 24.90 -39.29
N LYS A 92 14.39 24.58 -40.51
CA LYS A 92 14.09 23.32 -41.22
C LYS A 92 14.95 22.17 -40.69
N ASN A 93 14.69 21.69 -39.47
CA ASN A 93 15.24 20.39 -39.04
C ASN A 93 14.11 19.53 -38.45
N LEU A 94 13.64 18.56 -39.22
CA LEU A 94 12.75 17.50 -38.74
C LEU A 94 13.52 16.58 -37.81
N ALA A 95 13.29 16.69 -36.50
CA ALA A 95 13.72 15.67 -35.55
C ALA A 95 12.87 14.40 -35.76
N LYS A 96 13.47 13.34 -36.33
CA LYS A 96 12.86 12.02 -36.40
C LYS A 96 13.05 11.31 -35.05
N GLY A 97 12.07 11.43 -34.15
CA GLY A 97 12.00 10.64 -32.91
C GLY A 97 11.09 9.42 -33.10
N ARG A 98 11.54 8.23 -32.67
CA ARG A 98 10.67 7.05 -32.53
C ARG A 98 9.95 7.13 -31.18
N PHE A 99 8.63 7.09 -31.17
CA PHE A 99 7.81 7.06 -29.96
C PHE A 99 6.87 5.85 -30.04
N CYS A 100 6.97 4.91 -29.09
CA CYS A 100 6.07 3.75 -29.03
C CYS A 100 4.75 4.15 -28.39
N ILE A 101 3.66 4.14 -29.17
CA ILE A 101 2.30 4.48 -28.69
C ILE A 101 1.72 3.44 -27.73
N SER A 102 2.22 2.20 -27.71
CA SER A 102 1.80 1.22 -26.71
C SER A 102 2.00 1.73 -25.28
N ARG A 103 3.03 2.55 -25.02
CA ARG A 103 3.22 3.24 -23.73
C ARG A 103 2.22 4.37 -23.50
N LEU A 104 1.78 5.06 -24.55
CA LEU A 104 0.79 6.14 -24.47
C LEU A 104 -0.63 5.61 -24.18
N GLN A 105 -1.03 4.47 -24.75
CA GLN A 105 -2.32 3.84 -24.39
C GLN A 105 -2.35 3.37 -22.94
N GLY A 106 -1.23 2.81 -22.43
CA GLY A 106 -1.09 2.52 -21.00
C GLY A 106 -1.14 3.78 -20.13
N MET A 107 -0.56 4.89 -20.58
CA MET A 107 -0.58 6.18 -19.86
C MET A 107 -1.93 6.92 -19.93
N ILE A 108 -2.72 6.73 -20.99
CA ILE A 108 -4.07 7.31 -21.11
C ILE A 108 -5.08 6.44 -20.35
N SER A 109 -4.87 5.12 -20.28
CA SER A 109 -5.62 4.22 -19.39
C SER A 109 -5.23 4.38 -17.91
N SER A 110 -4.13 5.09 -17.61
CA SER A 110 -3.70 5.41 -16.25
C SER A 110 -4.10 6.82 -15.82
N GLU A 111 -5.16 7.42 -16.39
CA GLU A 111 -5.93 8.38 -15.60
C GLU A 111 -6.28 7.64 -14.31
N ALA A 112 -5.57 8.02 -13.24
CA ALA A 112 -5.58 7.29 -11.99
C ALA A 112 -7.03 7.07 -11.62
N SER A 113 -7.48 5.81 -11.61
CA SER A 113 -8.84 5.52 -11.19
C SER A 113 -9.01 6.19 -9.83
N ASP A 114 -10.02 7.07 -9.73
CA ASP A 114 -10.36 7.77 -8.48
C ASP A 114 -10.79 6.78 -7.37
N SER A 115 -10.79 5.48 -7.67
CA SER A 115 -11.12 4.39 -6.76
C SER A 115 -9.87 3.85 -6.06
N PRO A 116 -9.87 3.76 -4.72
CA PRO A 116 -8.75 3.19 -3.99
C PRO A 116 -8.63 1.67 -4.22
N SER A 117 -7.38 1.22 -4.34
CA SER A 117 -7.05 -0.21 -4.36
C SER A 117 -7.12 -0.81 -2.95
N PHE A 118 -6.79 -0.03 -1.93
CA PHE A 118 -6.91 -0.40 -0.52
C PHE A 118 -7.57 0.70 0.30
N VAL A 119 -8.36 0.29 1.29
CA VAL A 119 -8.89 1.16 2.33
C VAL A 119 -8.42 0.62 3.66
N VAL A 120 -7.65 1.41 4.40
CA VAL A 120 -7.16 1.04 5.73
C VAL A 120 -7.88 1.88 6.76
N ARG A 121 -8.47 1.24 7.76
CA ARG A 121 -9.20 1.87 8.85
C ARG A 121 -8.65 1.43 10.18
N ILE A 122 -8.30 2.39 11.03
CA ILE A 122 -7.88 2.15 12.41
C ILE A 122 -9.01 2.66 13.30
N THR A 123 -9.64 1.76 14.06
CA THR A 123 -10.75 2.12 14.95
C THR A 123 -10.25 2.75 16.24
N GLN A 124 -11.15 3.39 17.00
CA GLN A 124 -10.84 3.84 18.36
C GLN A 124 -10.29 2.70 19.23
N GLN A 125 -10.85 1.49 19.13
CA GLN A 125 -10.32 0.30 19.82
C GLN A 125 -8.87 -0.01 19.43
N GLY A 126 -8.49 0.23 18.17
CA GLY A 126 -7.10 0.11 17.73
C GLY A 126 -6.16 1.06 18.49
N LEU A 127 -6.58 2.33 18.67
CA LEU A 127 -5.81 3.29 19.47
C LEU A 127 -5.80 2.95 20.96
N ASP A 128 -6.90 2.44 21.50
CA ASP A 128 -6.97 1.95 22.88
C ASP A 128 -6.05 0.75 23.12
N GLY A 129 -5.84 -0.08 22.09
CA GLY A 129 -4.82 -1.13 22.09
C GLY A 129 -3.41 -0.56 22.21
N LEU A 130 -3.10 0.51 21.47
CA LEU A 130 -1.81 1.20 21.54
C LEU A 130 -1.55 1.82 22.92
N LYS A 131 -2.58 2.35 23.59
CA LYS A 131 -2.48 3.00 24.90
C LYS A 131 -1.73 2.15 25.93
N LYS A 132 -2.10 0.87 26.07
CA LYS A 132 -1.48 -0.05 27.03
C LYS A 132 0.02 -0.25 26.78
N SER A 133 0.43 -0.20 25.52
CA SER A 133 1.83 -0.34 25.13
C SER A 133 2.60 0.98 25.20
N ILE A 134 1.93 2.12 25.01
CA ILE A 134 2.52 3.45 25.04
C ILE A 134 2.79 3.92 26.47
N GLU A 135 1.88 3.70 27.42
CA GLU A 135 2.00 4.15 28.82
C GLU A 135 3.36 3.83 29.48
N PRO A 136 3.84 2.57 29.55
CA PRO A 136 5.11 2.26 30.19
C PRO A 136 6.29 2.89 29.47
N VAL A 137 6.15 3.11 28.16
CA VAL A 137 7.20 3.70 27.35
C VAL A 137 7.26 5.21 27.57
N VAL A 138 6.12 5.89 27.57
CA VAL A 138 6.00 7.31 27.90
C VAL A 138 6.57 7.57 29.28
N SER A 139 6.20 6.77 30.29
CA SER A 139 6.74 6.90 31.65
C SER A 139 8.27 6.80 31.68
N ASN A 140 8.85 5.78 31.04
CA ASN A 140 10.32 5.60 31.02
C ASN A 140 11.03 6.68 30.17
N THR A 141 10.38 7.18 29.12
CA THR A 141 10.89 8.29 28.32
C THR A 141 10.92 9.58 29.11
N PHE A 142 9.82 9.94 29.78
CA PHE A 142 9.74 11.17 30.56
C PHE A 142 10.78 11.19 31.68
N GLN A 143 11.01 10.07 32.37
CA GLN A 143 12.07 9.94 33.38
C GLN A 143 13.49 10.16 32.83
N ARG A 144 13.69 10.04 31.52
CA ARG A 144 14.97 10.29 30.85
C ARG A 144 15.05 11.67 30.21
N PHE A 145 13.96 12.44 30.23
CA PHE A 145 13.92 13.76 29.62
C PHE A 145 14.89 14.69 30.34
N ARG A 146 15.80 15.28 29.55
CA ARG A 146 16.82 16.24 30.00
C ARG A 146 16.88 17.43 29.05
N VAL A 147 17.11 18.61 29.61
CA VAL A 147 17.36 19.85 28.87
C VAL A 147 18.60 20.49 29.48
N ASP A 148 19.70 20.50 28.73
CA ASP A 148 20.99 20.98 29.23
C ASP A 148 21.00 22.50 29.41
N ASP A 149 20.50 23.25 28.42
CA ASP A 149 20.44 24.71 28.47
C ASP A 149 18.98 25.17 28.58
N VAL A 150 18.63 25.67 29.76
CA VAL A 150 17.24 26.02 30.09
C VAL A 150 17.02 27.52 29.93
N TYR A 151 17.89 28.34 30.53
CA TYR A 151 17.71 29.79 30.55
C TYR A 151 19.02 30.50 30.94
N ASP A 152 19.31 31.65 30.36
CA ASP A 152 20.41 32.52 30.79
C ASP A 152 19.97 33.98 30.73
N ALA A 153 20.01 34.70 31.86
CA ALA A 153 19.66 36.12 31.90
C ALA A 153 20.33 36.86 33.06
N SER A 154 20.44 38.18 32.94
CA SER A 154 20.85 39.03 34.07
C SER A 154 19.63 39.49 34.87
N VAL A 155 19.55 39.09 36.13
CA VAL A 155 18.51 39.51 37.09
C VAL A 155 19.18 40.36 38.15
N LEU A 156 18.77 41.64 38.29
CA LEU A 156 19.36 42.59 39.24
C LEU A 156 20.88 42.77 39.05
N GLY A 157 21.36 42.73 37.80
CA GLY A 157 22.78 42.86 37.47
C GLY A 157 23.61 41.60 37.68
N GLN A 158 22.98 40.48 38.05
CA GLN A 158 23.65 39.20 38.24
C GLN A 158 23.18 38.18 37.20
N GLY A 159 24.13 37.52 36.54
CA GLY A 159 23.81 36.41 35.64
C GLY A 159 23.15 35.27 36.41
N LEU A 160 21.99 34.81 35.94
CA LEU A 160 21.31 33.62 36.38
C LEU A 160 21.23 32.68 35.18
N THR A 161 22.00 31.60 35.25
CA THR A 161 21.96 30.53 34.26
C THR A 161 21.28 29.32 34.88
N ILE A 162 20.27 28.81 34.23
CA ILE A 162 19.53 27.60 34.59
C ILE A 162 19.91 26.53 33.58
N SER A 163 20.31 25.36 34.05
CA SER A 163 20.80 24.26 33.23
C SER A 163 20.36 22.89 33.77
N ASN A 164 20.59 21.85 32.97
CA ASN A 164 20.44 20.44 33.34
C ASN A 164 19.08 20.11 33.98
N LEU A 165 17.99 20.63 33.40
CA LEU A 165 16.64 20.25 33.81
C LEU A 165 16.45 18.77 33.50
N ARG A 166 16.21 17.97 34.53
CA ARG A 166 16.02 16.51 34.42
C ARG A 166 14.82 16.06 35.21
N VAL A 167 13.99 15.20 34.63
CA VAL A 167 12.88 14.58 35.34
C VAL A 167 13.43 13.48 36.25
N GLN A 168 13.16 13.56 37.55
CA GLN A 168 13.56 12.57 38.55
C GLN A 168 12.50 11.49 38.74
N SER A 169 11.23 11.90 38.79
CA SER A 169 10.12 10.98 38.89
C SER A 169 8.96 11.44 38.01
N PHE A 170 8.22 10.45 37.51
CA PHE A 170 7.01 10.61 36.73
C PHE A 170 5.96 9.71 37.37
N THR A 171 4.89 10.32 37.89
CA THR A 171 3.78 9.60 38.49
C THR A 171 2.50 10.02 37.79
N GLN A 172 1.75 9.08 37.26
CA GLN A 172 0.53 9.37 36.52
C GLN A 172 -0.70 9.01 37.36
N ALA A 173 -1.55 9.99 37.68
CA ALA A 173 -2.76 9.75 38.47
C ALA A 173 -3.91 9.18 37.62
N LYS A 174 -3.95 9.50 36.32
CA LYS A 174 -4.98 9.04 35.38
C LYS A 174 -4.34 8.51 34.10
N PRO A 175 -4.86 7.41 33.51
CA PRO A 175 -4.25 6.78 32.33
C PRO A 175 -4.23 7.73 31.12
N ILE A 176 -3.29 7.52 30.20
CA ILE A 176 -3.16 8.36 28.99
C ILE A 176 -4.39 8.13 28.12
N ASP A 177 -5.11 9.16 27.72
CA ASP A 177 -6.21 9.06 26.77
C ASP A 177 -5.69 9.27 25.34
N ILE A 178 -6.11 8.41 24.42
CA ILE A 178 -5.77 8.54 22.99
C ILE A 178 -7.07 8.44 22.24
N ARG A 179 -7.49 9.52 21.58
CA ARG A 179 -8.80 9.58 20.92
C ARG A 179 -8.72 10.12 19.51
N LEU A 180 -9.57 9.60 18.65
CA LEU A 180 -9.79 10.14 17.32
C LEU A 180 -10.67 11.40 17.40
N VAL A 181 -10.27 12.44 16.67
CA VAL A 181 -11.01 13.70 16.62
C VAL A 181 -11.22 14.11 15.18
N ARG A 182 -12.46 14.47 14.84
CA ARG A 182 -12.83 14.98 13.52
C ARG A 182 -12.38 16.44 13.38
N SER A 183 -11.08 16.64 13.21
CA SER A 183 -10.47 17.97 13.04
C SER A 183 -9.39 17.93 11.96
N ASP A 184 -9.40 18.93 11.09
CA ASP A 184 -8.34 19.11 10.09
C ASP A 184 -6.99 19.42 10.74
N ALA A 185 -7.01 20.03 11.91
CA ALA A 185 -5.82 20.35 12.67
C ALA A 185 -5.21 19.09 13.30
N ALA A 186 -6.00 18.18 13.86
CA ALA A 186 -5.50 16.96 14.50
C ALA A 186 -6.50 15.80 14.33
N GLN A 187 -6.05 14.69 13.76
CA GLN A 187 -6.86 13.48 13.65
C GLN A 187 -6.77 12.61 14.91
N VAL A 188 -5.63 12.64 15.61
CA VAL A 188 -5.40 11.89 16.84
C VAL A 188 -5.03 12.86 17.95
N VAL A 189 -5.71 12.79 19.09
CA VAL A 189 -5.40 13.58 20.28
C VAL A 189 -4.93 12.64 21.38
N ILE A 190 -3.73 12.88 21.88
CA ILE A 190 -3.13 12.21 23.03
C ILE A 190 -3.23 13.18 24.20
N ASP A 191 -3.95 12.79 25.25
CA ASP A 191 -4.12 13.59 26.47
C ASP A 191 -3.55 12.80 27.66
N ALA A 192 -2.55 13.35 28.33
CA ALA A 192 -1.99 12.82 29.56
C ALA A 192 -2.41 13.74 30.71
N PRO A 193 -3.58 13.50 31.34
CA PRO A 193 -4.07 14.32 32.44
C PRO A 193 -3.43 13.94 33.78
N ASP A 194 -3.39 14.90 34.69
CA ASP A 194 -3.02 14.71 36.10
C ASP A 194 -1.71 13.94 36.32
N VAL A 195 -0.66 14.33 35.60
CA VAL A 195 0.69 13.82 35.78
C VAL A 195 1.39 14.65 36.86
N ASP A 196 2.09 14.00 37.77
CA ASP A 196 2.98 14.64 38.72
C ASP A 196 4.43 14.38 38.30
N LEU A 197 5.20 15.46 38.15
CA LEU A 197 6.61 15.41 37.76
C LEU A 197 7.48 15.94 38.89
N SER A 198 8.46 15.16 39.33
CA SER A 198 9.58 15.70 40.10
C SER A 198 10.69 16.05 39.13
N VAL A 199 11.15 17.29 39.14
CA VAL A 199 12.15 17.83 38.22
C VAL A 199 13.30 18.39 39.04
N ALA A 200 14.52 17.98 38.73
CA ALA A 200 15.72 18.64 39.24
C ALA A 200 16.27 19.60 38.20
N VAL A 201 16.70 20.77 38.64
CA VAL A 201 17.25 21.82 37.79
C VAL A 201 18.46 22.41 38.46
N ASP A 202 19.53 22.58 37.71
CA ASP A 202 20.73 23.22 38.20
C ASP A 202 20.69 24.72 37.90
N ALA A 203 21.17 25.54 38.82
CA ALA A 203 21.27 26.98 38.63
C ALA A 203 22.60 27.53 39.10
N ARG A 204 23.12 28.46 38.31
CA ARG A 204 24.33 29.20 38.53
C ARG A 204 23.99 30.67 38.63
N VAL A 205 24.37 31.30 39.75
CA VAL A 205 24.20 32.73 39.96
C VAL A 205 25.57 33.40 39.88
N GLY A 206 25.67 34.56 39.23
CA GLY A 206 26.90 35.34 39.08
C GLY A 206 27.38 36.02 40.36
N LEU A 207 27.07 35.46 41.53
CA LEU A 207 27.53 35.94 42.83
C LEU A 207 28.91 35.33 43.13
N LEU A 208 29.85 36.19 43.56
CA LEU A 208 31.21 35.81 43.97
C LEU A 208 31.27 34.64 44.96
N LEU A 209 30.22 34.40 45.75
CA LEU A 209 30.16 33.36 46.78
C LEU A 209 29.20 32.19 46.49
N TYR A 210 28.42 32.23 45.40
CA TYR A 210 27.39 31.22 45.12
C TYR A 210 27.43 30.79 43.65
N GLN A 211 28.20 29.74 43.36
CA GLN A 211 28.45 29.33 41.98
C GLN A 211 27.50 28.26 41.45
N TYR A 212 26.87 27.43 42.29
CA TYR A 212 25.99 26.35 41.82
C TYR A 212 25.02 25.89 42.90
N THR A 213 23.77 25.64 42.53
CA THR A 213 22.78 24.95 43.38
C THR A 213 21.83 24.12 42.54
N THR A 214 21.35 23.00 43.07
CA THR A 214 20.34 22.15 42.43
C THR A 214 19.02 22.32 43.15
N PHE A 215 17.98 22.66 42.40
CA PHE A 215 16.61 22.77 42.89
C PHE A 215 15.80 21.54 42.54
N PHE A 216 14.83 21.22 43.39
CA PHE A 216 13.86 20.16 43.15
C PHE A 216 12.47 20.80 43.03
N MET A 217 11.74 20.46 41.98
CA MET A 217 10.43 21.02 41.71
C MET A 217 9.43 19.90 41.56
N GLN A 218 8.30 20.03 42.23
CA GLN A 218 7.14 19.17 42.03
C GLN A 218 6.12 19.93 41.17
N LEU A 219 5.98 19.51 39.92
CA LEU A 219 4.90 19.96 39.04
C LEU A 219 3.71 19.04 39.31
N ARG A 220 2.66 19.59 39.91
CA ARG A 220 1.45 18.83 40.26
C ARG A 220 0.34 19.09 39.26
N LYS A 221 -0.39 18.02 38.93
CA LYS A 221 -1.47 18.03 37.92
C LYS A 221 -1.02 18.66 36.59
N PHE A 222 0.16 18.26 36.14
CA PHE A 222 0.63 18.53 34.80
C PHE A 222 -0.30 17.82 33.81
N ARG A 223 -0.81 18.56 32.83
CA ARG A 223 -1.59 18.01 31.72
C ARG A 223 -0.92 18.36 30.41
N LEU A 224 -0.69 17.34 29.59
CA LEU A 224 -0.15 17.45 28.24
C LEU A 224 -1.19 16.95 27.25
N THR A 225 -1.58 17.82 26.33
CA THR A 225 -2.47 17.48 25.23
C THR A 225 -1.74 17.69 23.91
N VAL A 226 -1.58 16.62 23.13
CA VAL A 226 -0.87 16.59 21.86
C VAL A 226 -1.85 16.21 20.76
N GLY A 227 -2.03 17.10 19.80
CA GLY A 227 -2.75 16.82 18.56
C GLY A 227 -1.75 16.38 17.49
N VAL A 228 -1.99 15.20 16.93
CA VAL A 228 -1.22 14.62 15.83
C VAL A 228 -2.06 14.70 14.58
N HIS A 229 -1.43 15.19 13.52
CA HIS A 229 -1.98 15.18 12.19
C HIS A 229 -1.18 14.27 11.28
N LEU A 230 -1.90 13.52 10.47
CA LEU A 230 -1.41 12.56 9.51
C LEU A 230 -1.54 13.18 8.12
N LYS A 231 -0.46 13.12 7.35
CA LYS A 231 -0.34 13.65 6.01
C LYS A 231 0.33 12.61 5.09
N PRO A 232 0.11 12.69 3.77
CA PRO A 232 0.91 11.93 2.81
C PRO A 232 2.40 12.16 3.05
N GLY A 233 3.15 11.07 3.11
CA GLY A 233 4.60 11.11 3.22
C GLY A 233 5.25 11.49 1.88
N ARG A 234 6.56 11.77 1.91
CA ARG A 234 7.36 11.84 0.68
C ARG A 234 7.89 10.43 0.40
N PRO A 235 7.85 9.95 -0.86
CA PRO A 235 8.42 8.65 -1.22
C PRO A 235 9.83 8.48 -0.65
N PRO A 236 10.15 7.32 -0.05
CA PRO A 236 9.36 6.08 -0.03
C PRO A 236 8.29 6.01 1.09
N GLN A 237 8.12 7.05 1.91
CA GLN A 237 7.16 7.02 3.02
C GLN A 237 5.73 7.24 2.51
N LEU A 238 4.85 6.29 2.79
CA LEU A 238 3.43 6.42 2.46
C LEU A 238 2.75 7.49 3.33
N LEU A 239 3.03 7.47 4.63
CA LEU A 239 2.37 8.30 5.62
C LEU A 239 3.39 9.00 6.53
N SER A 240 3.14 10.28 6.83
CA SER A 240 3.88 11.06 7.81
C SER A 240 2.94 11.52 8.92
N ALA A 241 3.42 11.40 10.16
CA ALA A 241 2.75 11.92 11.34
C ALA A 241 3.52 13.13 11.85
N ALA A 242 2.81 14.20 12.17
CA ALA A 242 3.40 15.40 12.73
C ALA A 242 2.52 15.95 13.84
N VAL A 243 3.13 16.55 14.86
CA VAL A 243 2.37 17.26 15.90
C VAL A 243 1.90 18.59 15.35
N SER A 244 0.59 18.81 15.33
CA SER A 244 -0.04 20.07 14.92
C SER A 244 -0.31 20.99 16.10
N THR A 245 -0.71 20.43 17.23
CA THR A 245 -1.02 21.19 18.44
C THR A 245 -0.33 20.54 19.63
N CYS A 246 0.27 21.34 20.49
CA CYS A 246 0.82 20.87 21.76
C CYS A 246 0.46 21.90 22.82
N GLN A 247 -0.27 21.44 23.83
CA GLN A 247 -0.72 22.27 24.94
C GLN A 247 -0.24 21.63 26.24
N VAL A 248 0.38 22.47 27.06
CA VAL A 248 0.82 22.10 28.40
C VAL A 248 0.14 23.03 29.39
N THR A 249 -0.46 22.46 30.43
CA THR A 249 -1.01 23.17 31.57
C THR A 249 -0.45 22.60 32.86
N ILE A 250 -0.08 23.49 33.78
CA ILE A 250 0.45 23.15 35.10
C ILE A 250 -0.43 23.88 36.12
N GLU A 251 -1.17 23.11 36.94
CA GLU A 251 -2.07 23.70 37.94
C GLU A 251 -1.28 24.21 39.15
N ALA A 252 -0.38 23.39 39.69
CA ALA A 252 0.42 23.72 40.85
C ALA A 252 1.90 23.39 40.62
N MET A 253 2.76 24.23 41.19
CA MET A 253 4.20 24.04 41.16
C MET A 253 4.75 24.40 42.54
N ASP A 254 5.28 23.38 43.19
CA ASP A 254 5.98 23.49 44.47
C ASP A 254 7.48 23.39 44.19
N VAL A 255 8.26 24.30 44.77
CA VAL A 255 9.71 24.28 44.61
C VAL A 255 10.33 24.09 45.98
N ASP A 256 11.19 23.06 46.07
CA ASP A 256 11.97 22.74 47.25
C ASP A 256 13.45 23.01 46.97
N VAL A 257 14.09 23.71 47.91
CA VAL A 257 15.51 24.03 47.85
C VAL A 257 16.20 23.10 48.83
N GLY A 258 17.10 22.25 48.31
CA GLY A 258 17.87 21.35 49.17
C GLY A 258 18.53 22.09 50.34
N GLN A 259 18.51 21.45 51.52
CA GLN A 259 18.91 21.79 52.91
C GLN A 259 19.71 23.07 53.31
N LEU A 260 19.86 24.12 52.49
CA LEU A 260 20.67 25.29 52.80
C LEU A 260 19.83 26.40 53.44
N LYS A 261 19.75 26.40 54.77
CA LYS A 261 18.98 27.36 55.60
C LYS A 261 19.19 28.84 55.26
N LEU A 262 20.39 29.24 54.81
CA LEU A 262 20.70 30.64 54.47
C LEU A 262 20.23 31.04 53.06
N GLN A 263 19.97 30.08 52.17
CA GLN A 263 19.59 30.32 50.77
C GLN A 263 18.08 30.54 50.59
N ASN A 264 17.27 30.25 51.61
CA ASN A 264 15.81 30.40 51.56
C ASN A 264 15.37 31.84 51.25
N MET A 265 16.09 32.87 51.72
CA MET A 265 15.64 34.25 51.54
C MET A 265 15.83 34.76 50.10
N LEU A 266 17.01 34.52 49.50
CA LEU A 266 17.27 34.82 48.09
C LEU A 266 16.37 34.01 47.16
N PHE A 267 16.04 32.78 47.56
CA PHE A 267 15.17 31.92 46.78
C PHE A 267 13.71 32.37 46.80
N VAL A 268 13.17 32.75 47.96
CA VAL A 268 11.82 33.34 48.06
C VAL A 268 11.72 34.57 47.15
N ALA A 269 12.81 35.35 47.00
CA ALA A 269 12.87 36.47 46.07
C ALA A 269 12.96 36.04 44.59
N ALA A 270 13.60 34.91 44.26
CA ALA A 270 13.75 34.40 42.89
C ALA A 270 12.53 33.62 42.38
N LEU A 271 11.75 33.00 43.27
CA LEU A 271 10.56 32.19 42.97
C LEU A 271 9.58 32.85 42.00
N PRO A 272 9.17 34.13 42.18
CA PRO A 272 8.27 34.82 41.28
C PRO A 272 8.80 34.92 39.84
N PHE A 273 10.13 34.94 39.65
CA PHE A 273 10.77 34.98 38.34
C PHE A 273 10.92 33.58 37.73
N LEU A 274 11.18 32.56 38.55
CA LEU A 274 11.32 31.18 38.08
C LEU A 274 10.00 30.59 37.55
N LYS A 275 8.86 30.86 38.21
CA LYS A 275 7.55 30.33 37.77
C LYS A 275 7.22 30.63 36.30
N PRO A 276 7.27 31.88 35.81
CA PRO A 276 6.98 32.18 34.41
C PRO A 276 8.05 31.63 33.46
N ILE A 277 9.32 31.59 33.85
CA ILE A 277 10.39 30.99 33.03
C ILE A 277 10.13 29.50 32.82
N ILE A 278 9.83 28.76 33.89
CA ILE A 278 9.53 27.33 33.81
C ILE A 278 8.27 27.10 32.99
N LYS A 279 7.18 27.84 33.26
CA LYS A 279 5.96 27.74 32.44
C LYS A 279 6.23 28.00 30.95
N LYS A 280 7.03 29.02 30.63
CA LYS A 280 7.42 29.33 29.26
C LYS A 280 8.25 28.22 28.64
N LEU A 281 9.26 27.73 29.36
CA LEU A 281 10.13 26.66 28.91
C LEU A 281 9.38 25.34 28.69
N THR A 282 8.53 24.95 29.64
CA THR A 282 7.72 23.75 29.51
C THR A 282 6.69 23.89 28.40
N ARG A 283 6.22 25.10 28.08
CA ARG A 283 5.30 25.30 26.95
C ARG A 283 6.03 25.35 25.60
N GLU A 284 7.09 26.14 25.48
CA GLU A 284 7.76 26.41 24.20
C GLU A 284 8.82 25.35 23.88
N THR A 285 9.74 25.07 24.81
CA THR A 285 10.85 24.15 24.57
C THR A 285 10.33 22.71 24.47
N PHE A 286 9.50 22.26 25.41
CA PHE A 286 8.96 20.90 25.36
C PHE A 286 8.15 20.65 24.08
N CYS A 287 7.20 21.54 23.75
CA CYS A 287 6.39 21.37 22.55
C CYS A 287 7.19 21.51 21.26
N SER A 288 8.18 22.42 21.20
CA SER A 288 9.04 22.55 20.01
C SER A 288 9.94 21.33 19.82
N THR A 289 10.50 20.77 20.90
CA THR A 289 11.25 19.50 20.86
C THR A 289 10.34 18.36 20.40
N LEU A 290 9.13 18.25 20.96
CA LEU A 290 8.18 17.20 20.57
C LEU A 290 7.79 17.32 19.09
N MET A 291 7.51 18.53 18.61
CA MET A 291 7.22 18.80 17.20
C MET A 291 8.39 18.38 16.29
N ARG A 292 9.64 18.70 16.66
CA ARG A 292 10.84 18.29 15.91
C ARG A 292 11.05 16.77 15.91
N SER A 293 10.81 16.10 17.03
CA SER A 293 11.00 14.65 17.15
C SER A 293 10.03 13.82 16.31
N THR A 294 8.87 14.37 15.94
CA THR A 294 7.86 13.63 15.14
C THR A 294 8.23 13.33 13.70
N ALA A 295 9.31 13.92 13.18
CA ALA A 295 9.86 13.57 11.87
C ALA A 295 10.46 12.15 11.81
N LYS A 296 10.85 11.57 12.95
CA LYS A 296 11.46 10.22 13.00
C LYS A 296 10.44 9.08 12.85
N PRO A 297 9.28 9.09 13.54
CA PRO A 297 8.25 8.06 13.39
C PRO A 297 7.80 7.82 11.95
N SER A 298 7.76 8.87 11.11
CA SER A 298 7.34 8.72 9.72
C SER A 298 8.26 7.81 8.90
N LYS A 299 9.52 7.62 9.32
CA LYS A 299 10.42 6.66 8.70
C LYS A 299 9.93 5.22 8.86
N TYR A 300 9.36 4.88 10.01
CA TYR A 300 8.90 3.53 10.33
C TYR A 300 7.45 3.27 9.87
N ILE A 301 6.60 4.30 9.90
CA ILE A 301 5.19 4.19 9.52
C ILE A 301 5.03 4.02 7.98
N GLY A 302 6.09 4.26 7.20
CA GLY A 302 6.06 4.21 5.74
C GLY A 302 6.93 3.13 5.08
N THR A 303 7.86 2.48 5.78
CA THR A 303 8.68 1.41 5.21
C THR A 303 7.98 0.07 5.39
N TYR A 304 7.13 -0.28 4.43
CA TYR A 304 6.66 -1.65 4.29
C TYR A 304 7.64 -2.37 3.36
N ASP A 305 8.25 -3.46 3.84
CA ASP A 305 8.93 -4.39 2.94
C ASP A 305 7.87 -5.33 2.37
N PRO A 306 7.53 -5.23 1.08
CA PRO A 306 6.53 -6.10 0.47
C PRO A 306 7.02 -7.54 0.31
N MET A 307 8.24 -7.89 0.75
CA MET A 307 8.75 -9.26 0.66
C MET A 307 7.83 -10.26 1.38
N LEU A 308 7.02 -10.94 0.58
CA LEU A 308 6.32 -12.15 0.98
C LEU A 308 7.37 -13.24 1.23
N HIS A 309 7.68 -13.47 2.50
CA HIS A 309 8.39 -14.67 2.90
C HIS A 309 7.46 -15.87 2.77
N VAL A 310 7.46 -16.49 1.59
CA VAL A 310 6.77 -17.77 1.41
C VAL A 310 7.54 -18.82 2.22
N ARG A 311 6.87 -19.40 3.23
CA ARG A 311 7.45 -20.44 4.07
C ARG A 311 7.83 -21.61 3.16
N ARG A 312 9.07 -22.10 3.28
CA ARG A 312 9.51 -23.30 2.55
C ARG A 312 8.60 -24.47 2.92
N THR A 313 7.81 -24.93 1.97
CA THR A 313 7.03 -26.16 2.08
C THR A 313 7.91 -27.33 1.66
N SER A 314 8.00 -28.37 2.48
CA SER A 314 8.58 -29.65 2.06
C SER A 314 7.52 -30.44 1.28
N GLY A 315 7.82 -30.88 0.07
CA GLY A 315 6.95 -31.79 -0.70
C GLY A 315 6.79 -31.43 -2.17
N ASP A 316 5.80 -32.06 -2.81
CA ASP A 316 5.58 -32.08 -4.26
C ASP A 316 5.31 -30.68 -4.86
N TYR A 317 4.90 -29.71 -4.05
CA TYR A 317 4.61 -28.33 -4.48
C TYR A 317 5.78 -27.35 -4.40
N GLN A 318 6.96 -27.77 -3.93
CA GLN A 318 8.09 -26.86 -3.72
C GLN A 318 8.49 -26.11 -5.00
N GLN A 319 8.52 -26.79 -6.15
CA GLN A 319 8.89 -26.17 -7.42
C GLN A 319 7.88 -25.11 -7.88
N LEU A 320 6.59 -25.36 -7.69
CA LEU A 320 5.53 -24.40 -7.99
C LEU A 320 5.66 -23.16 -7.09
N VAL A 321 5.87 -23.37 -5.79
CA VAL A 321 6.05 -22.30 -4.80
C VAL A 321 7.28 -21.46 -5.13
N GLU A 322 8.43 -22.06 -5.44
CA GLU A 322 9.65 -21.36 -5.83
C GLU A 322 9.45 -20.54 -7.09
N ARG A 323 8.77 -21.10 -8.10
CA ARG A 323 8.45 -20.41 -9.33
C ARG A 323 7.51 -19.21 -9.11
N LEU A 324 6.44 -19.39 -8.34
CA LEU A 324 5.51 -18.31 -8.00
C LEU A 324 6.22 -17.22 -7.19
N THR A 325 7.08 -17.61 -6.25
CA THR A 325 7.89 -16.67 -5.47
C THR A 325 8.81 -15.85 -6.37
N ALA A 326 9.50 -16.49 -7.33
CA ALA A 326 10.35 -15.79 -8.28
C ALA A 326 9.55 -14.80 -9.14
N ILE A 327 8.34 -15.16 -9.58
CA ILE A 327 7.47 -14.26 -10.33
C ILE A 327 7.02 -13.08 -9.47
N ILE A 328 6.54 -13.35 -8.25
CA ILE A 328 6.05 -12.32 -7.33
C ILE A 328 7.17 -11.33 -6.97
N ASN A 329 8.40 -11.82 -6.78
CA ASN A 329 9.56 -10.97 -6.54
C ASN A 329 9.92 -10.06 -7.74
N GLY A 330 9.48 -10.39 -8.95
CA GLY A 330 9.59 -9.56 -10.15
C GLY A 330 8.44 -8.56 -10.33
N ILE A 331 7.52 -8.47 -9.37
CA ILE A 331 6.39 -7.54 -9.34
C ILE A 331 6.68 -6.45 -8.31
N GLU A 332 6.58 -5.19 -8.73
CA GLU A 332 6.75 -4.02 -7.88
C GLU A 332 5.39 -3.48 -7.46
N PHE A 333 5.22 -3.23 -6.15
CA PHE A 333 4.03 -2.58 -5.59
C PHE A 333 4.35 -1.13 -5.23
N LYS A 334 3.70 -0.18 -5.90
CA LYS A 334 3.79 1.25 -5.61
C LYS A 334 2.54 1.70 -4.88
N PHE A 335 2.69 1.94 -3.59
CA PHE A 335 1.64 2.47 -2.74
C PHE A 335 1.67 4.00 -2.76
N ALA A 336 0.51 4.63 -2.95
CA ALA A 336 0.36 6.07 -2.81
C ALA A 336 -0.94 6.40 -2.07
N LEU A 337 -0.91 7.41 -1.19
CA LEU A 337 -2.14 7.91 -0.59
C LEU A 337 -2.88 8.75 -1.60
N MET A 338 -4.17 8.47 -1.77
CA MET A 338 -5.02 9.26 -2.67
C MET A 338 -5.38 10.60 -2.03
N HIS A 339 -5.61 10.59 -0.71
CA HIS A 339 -6.02 11.76 0.06
C HIS A 339 -5.36 11.76 1.43
N LYS A 340 -5.40 12.91 2.12
CA LYS A 340 -5.06 12.98 3.55
C LYS A 340 -5.97 12.01 4.32
N PRO A 341 -5.46 11.22 5.28
CA PRO A 341 -6.32 10.39 6.12
C PRO A 341 -7.41 11.22 6.79
N THR A 342 -8.59 10.66 7.01
CA THR A 342 -9.72 11.38 7.60
C THR A 342 -10.29 10.60 8.77
N VAL A 343 -10.78 11.31 9.79
CA VAL A 343 -11.52 10.67 10.89
C VAL A 343 -13.00 10.67 10.53
N VAL A 344 -13.59 9.49 10.50
CA VAL A 344 -15.01 9.26 10.22
C VAL A 344 -15.67 8.69 11.47
N GLY A 345 -16.92 9.05 11.72
CA GLY A 345 -17.66 8.67 12.93
C GLY A 345 -17.47 9.63 14.10
N VAL A 346 -18.00 9.26 15.26
CA VAL A 346 -17.93 10.00 16.53
C VAL A 346 -17.64 9.04 17.68
N ASP A 347 -16.91 9.54 18.69
CA ASP A 347 -16.59 8.84 19.94
C ASP A 347 -16.05 7.42 19.71
N GLN A 348 -16.65 6.41 20.36
CA GLN A 348 -16.26 5.00 20.28
C GLN A 348 -16.44 4.36 18.90
N TYR A 349 -17.23 4.99 18.01
CA TYR A 349 -17.43 4.57 16.63
C TYR A 349 -16.59 5.40 15.64
N ALA A 350 -15.65 6.19 16.14
CA ALA A 350 -14.69 6.88 15.30
C ALA A 350 -13.64 5.89 14.75
N TYR A 351 -13.25 6.11 13.50
CA TYR A 351 -12.12 5.44 12.87
C TYR A 351 -11.35 6.40 11.97
N LEU A 352 -10.04 6.19 11.90
CA LEU A 352 -9.15 6.86 10.97
C LEU A 352 -9.15 6.09 9.64
N GLU A 353 -9.69 6.68 8.59
CA GLU A 353 -9.72 6.13 7.23
C GLU A 353 -8.56 6.66 6.39
N THR A 354 -7.87 5.74 5.72
CA THR A 354 -6.78 6.02 4.79
C THR A 354 -7.07 5.33 3.46
N LEU A 355 -7.10 6.12 2.37
CA LEU A 355 -7.35 5.65 1.02
C LEU A 355 -6.03 5.51 0.27
N VAL A 356 -5.73 4.30 -0.20
CA VAL A 356 -4.44 3.97 -0.81
C VAL A 356 -4.67 3.44 -2.22
N SER A 357 -4.08 4.11 -3.21
CA SER A 357 -3.93 3.59 -4.56
C SER A 357 -2.70 2.69 -4.59
N VAL A 358 -2.84 1.55 -5.25
CA VAL A 358 -1.71 0.63 -5.47
C VAL A 358 -1.57 0.39 -6.95
N ASP A 359 -0.42 0.81 -7.47
CA ASP A 359 0.03 0.52 -8.81
C ASP A 359 0.96 -0.69 -8.75
N ILE A 360 0.54 -1.76 -9.44
CA ILE A 360 1.27 -3.03 -9.48
C ILE A 360 1.88 -3.11 -10.85
N THR A 361 3.21 -3.09 -10.91
CA THR A 361 3.95 -3.04 -12.17
C THR A 361 4.93 -4.18 -12.28
N SER A 362 5.16 -4.68 -13.49
CA SER A 362 6.26 -5.60 -13.80
C SER A 362 7.12 -4.99 -14.89
N GLU A 363 8.44 -5.07 -14.76
CA GLU A 363 9.36 -4.58 -15.80
C GLU A 363 9.28 -5.43 -17.08
N ALA A 364 8.94 -6.71 -16.95
CA ALA A 364 8.92 -7.67 -18.05
C ALA A 364 7.67 -7.58 -18.93
N HIS A 365 6.55 -7.08 -18.39
CA HIS A 365 5.23 -7.19 -19.02
C HIS A 365 4.47 -5.86 -19.04
N PRO A 366 3.59 -5.64 -20.04
CA PRO A 366 2.75 -4.43 -20.08
C PRO A 366 1.77 -4.38 -18.89
N PRO A 367 1.26 -3.19 -18.53
CA PRO A 367 0.26 -3.06 -17.47
C PRO A 367 -1.01 -3.85 -17.81
N PRO A 368 -1.78 -4.28 -16.78
CA PRO A 368 -3.02 -5.02 -17.00
C PRO A 368 -4.01 -4.20 -17.84
N PRO A 369 -4.76 -4.83 -18.77
CA PRO A 369 -5.69 -4.14 -19.67
C PRO A 369 -7.06 -3.86 -19.02
N PHE A 370 -7.11 -3.69 -17.70
CA PHE A 370 -8.33 -3.40 -16.94
C PHE A 370 -8.06 -2.36 -15.85
N ALA A 371 -9.07 -1.58 -15.51
CA ALA A 371 -8.99 -0.51 -14.52
C ALA A 371 -9.47 -0.96 -13.13
N VAL A 372 -9.18 -0.16 -12.10
CA VAL A 372 -9.69 -0.39 -10.74
C VAL A 372 -11.19 -0.16 -10.71
N ASP A 373 -11.95 -1.18 -10.30
CA ASP A 373 -13.39 -1.05 -10.11
C ASP A 373 -13.71 -0.16 -8.90
N PRO A 374 -14.78 0.65 -8.95
CA PRO A 374 -15.18 1.45 -7.80
C PRO A 374 -15.59 0.57 -6.63
N LEU A 375 -15.06 0.86 -5.45
CA LEU A 375 -15.56 0.29 -4.20
C LEU A 375 -16.95 0.85 -3.92
N ALA A 376 -17.85 0.00 -3.40
CA ALA A 376 -19.28 0.25 -3.20
C ALA A 376 -19.65 1.74 -2.97
N SER A 377 -20.38 2.30 -3.92
CA SER A 377 -20.99 3.64 -3.97
C SER A 377 -20.21 4.73 -3.23
N SER A 378 -19.07 5.14 -3.78
CA SER A 378 -18.65 6.54 -3.67
C SER A 378 -19.67 7.39 -4.43
N SER A 379 -20.80 7.72 -3.79
CA SER A 379 -21.62 8.83 -4.30
C SER A 379 -20.68 10.02 -4.42
N SER A 380 -20.55 10.59 -5.62
CA SER A 380 -19.53 11.58 -6.00
C SER A 380 -19.44 12.82 -5.11
N SER A 381 -20.35 13.00 -4.16
CA SER A 381 -20.37 14.09 -3.18
C SER A 381 -19.93 13.71 -1.76
N SER A 382 -19.75 12.43 -1.43
CA SER A 382 -19.33 11.98 -0.09
C SER A 382 -17.96 11.31 -0.17
N SER A 383 -16.98 11.91 0.50
CA SER A 383 -15.61 11.37 0.60
C SER A 383 -15.51 10.09 1.46
N THR A 384 -16.62 9.61 2.04
CA THR A 384 -16.64 8.42 2.89
C THR A 384 -17.19 7.20 2.12
N LEU A 385 -16.40 6.13 2.07
CA LEU A 385 -16.82 4.86 1.48
C LEU A 385 -17.82 4.12 2.38
N SER A 386 -18.93 3.66 1.80
CA SER A 386 -19.99 2.92 2.50
C SER A 386 -19.63 1.45 2.75
N ILE A 387 -18.40 1.18 3.20
CA ILE A 387 -17.97 -0.15 3.65
C ILE A 387 -18.32 -0.25 5.14
N PRO A 388 -19.08 -1.25 5.60
CA PRO A 388 -19.35 -1.42 7.04
C PRO A 388 -18.05 -1.68 7.82
N CYS A 389 -17.78 -0.83 8.81
CA CYS A 389 -16.65 -0.98 9.72
C CYS A 389 -17.02 -1.90 10.89
N ASN A 390 -16.10 -2.79 11.26
CA ASN A 390 -16.26 -3.63 12.44
C ASN A 390 -15.56 -2.97 13.63
N TYR A 391 -16.33 -2.24 14.45
CA TYR A 391 -15.81 -1.47 15.59
C TYR A 391 -15.26 -2.33 16.72
N ASN A 392 -15.51 -3.66 16.71
CA ASN A 392 -14.98 -4.62 17.68
C ASN A 392 -13.59 -5.16 17.27
N LYS A 393 -13.01 -4.60 16.21
CA LYS A 393 -11.68 -4.94 15.69
C LYS A 393 -10.84 -3.69 15.60
N MET A 394 -9.54 -3.83 15.80
CA MET A 394 -8.60 -2.70 15.85
C MET A 394 -8.34 -2.11 14.47
N ILE A 395 -8.23 -2.97 13.45
CA ILE A 395 -7.93 -2.59 12.07
C ILE A 395 -8.89 -3.28 11.13
N ASN A 396 -9.30 -2.55 10.10
CA ASN A 396 -10.06 -3.02 8.96
C ASN A 396 -9.32 -2.65 7.67
N VAL A 397 -9.03 -3.64 6.82
CA VAL A 397 -8.38 -3.45 5.53
C VAL A 397 -9.28 -3.98 4.43
N ALA A 398 -9.81 -3.10 3.59
CA ALA A 398 -10.48 -3.50 2.36
C ALA A 398 -9.47 -3.57 1.22
N VAL A 399 -9.47 -4.68 0.48
CA VAL A 399 -8.61 -4.93 -0.69
C VAL A 399 -9.51 -5.10 -1.90
N ASN A 400 -9.35 -4.22 -2.88
CA ASN A 400 -10.09 -4.26 -4.12
C ASN A 400 -9.73 -5.53 -4.93
N GLN A 401 -10.71 -6.17 -5.57
CA GLN A 401 -10.50 -7.33 -6.43
C GLN A 401 -9.50 -7.06 -7.57
N TYR A 402 -9.39 -5.79 -7.99
CA TYR A 402 -8.37 -5.31 -8.93
C TYR A 402 -6.96 -5.77 -8.55
N VAL A 403 -6.61 -5.71 -7.26
CA VAL A 403 -5.28 -6.10 -6.76
C VAL A 403 -5.00 -7.56 -7.09
N VAL A 404 -5.95 -8.45 -6.79
CA VAL A 404 -5.76 -9.89 -7.02
C VAL A 404 -5.81 -10.24 -8.51
N ASN A 405 -6.70 -9.61 -9.28
CA ASN A 405 -6.76 -9.80 -10.73
C ASN A 405 -5.48 -9.34 -11.42
N THR A 406 -4.88 -8.25 -10.96
CA THR A 406 -3.59 -7.77 -11.47
C THR A 406 -2.45 -8.74 -11.17
N LEU A 407 -2.47 -9.36 -9.98
CA LEU A 407 -1.50 -10.41 -9.66
C LEU A 407 -1.70 -11.65 -10.53
N PHE A 408 -2.93 -12.10 -10.75
CA PHE A 408 -3.19 -13.22 -11.67
C PHE A 408 -2.78 -12.91 -13.10
N TYR A 409 -2.99 -11.68 -13.56
CA TYR A 409 -2.49 -11.23 -14.84
C TYR A 409 -0.97 -11.37 -14.94
N TYR A 410 -0.20 -10.85 -13.98
CA TYR A 410 1.25 -10.97 -14.04
C TYR A 410 1.76 -12.40 -13.83
N VAL A 411 1.11 -13.20 -12.98
CA VAL A 411 1.47 -14.63 -12.83
C VAL A 411 1.21 -15.39 -14.13
N HIS A 412 0.11 -15.08 -14.83
CA HIS A 412 -0.22 -15.65 -16.13
C HIS A 412 0.77 -15.25 -17.22
N GLU A 413 1.09 -13.97 -17.37
CA GLU A 413 2.03 -13.46 -18.38
C GLU A 413 3.45 -14.00 -18.18
N ASN A 414 3.84 -14.31 -16.93
CA ASN A 414 5.10 -15.01 -16.63
C ASN A 414 5.01 -16.54 -16.78
N GLY A 415 3.89 -17.06 -17.29
CA GLY A 415 3.63 -18.48 -17.49
C GLY A 415 3.49 -19.28 -16.19
N GLY A 416 3.33 -18.63 -15.04
CA GLY A 416 3.22 -19.26 -13.72
C GLY A 416 1.97 -20.14 -13.56
N LEU A 417 0.97 -19.96 -14.42
CA LEU A 417 -0.25 -20.77 -14.48
C LEU A 417 -0.13 -21.86 -15.55
N LYS A 418 0.88 -22.72 -15.42
CA LYS A 418 1.01 -23.95 -16.22
C LYS A 418 1.13 -25.11 -15.25
N LEU A 419 0.10 -25.94 -15.21
CA LEU A 419 0.06 -27.11 -14.36
C LEU A 419 0.31 -28.33 -15.24
N LYS A 420 1.30 -29.12 -14.86
CA LYS A 420 1.54 -30.44 -15.42
C LYS A 420 1.17 -31.44 -14.33
N VAL A 421 0.33 -32.39 -14.67
CA VAL A 421 -0.04 -33.49 -13.79
C VAL A 421 0.32 -34.79 -14.49
N SER A 422 1.19 -35.57 -13.86
CA SER A 422 1.53 -36.92 -14.30
C SER A 422 1.16 -37.97 -13.25
N VAL A 423 1.10 -39.22 -13.67
CA VAL A 423 0.87 -40.41 -12.81
C VAL A 423 1.83 -40.48 -11.61
N ASN A 424 3.02 -39.92 -11.75
CA ASN A 424 4.04 -39.91 -10.70
C ASN A 424 3.88 -38.77 -9.69
N GLU A 425 3.31 -37.65 -10.12
CA GLU A 425 3.19 -36.42 -9.32
C GLU A 425 1.94 -36.41 -8.44
N SER A 426 0.84 -37.04 -8.89
CA SER A 426 -0.41 -37.05 -8.14
C SER A 426 -0.93 -38.46 -7.87
N LYS A 427 -1.01 -38.82 -6.58
CA LYS A 427 -1.55 -40.11 -6.13
C LYS A 427 -3.04 -40.24 -6.40
N SER A 428 -3.81 -39.14 -6.27
CA SER A 428 -5.26 -39.15 -6.50
C SER A 428 -5.62 -39.30 -7.98
N LEU A 429 -4.67 -39.01 -8.88
CA LEU A 429 -4.89 -38.95 -10.33
C LEU A 429 -4.25 -40.10 -11.08
N ARG A 430 -3.47 -40.92 -10.37
CA ARG A 430 -2.75 -42.05 -10.94
C ARG A 430 -3.66 -43.01 -11.68
N ASP A 431 -4.73 -43.48 -11.03
CA ASP A 431 -5.61 -44.48 -11.64
C ASP A 431 -6.42 -43.90 -12.79
N LEU A 432 -6.76 -42.62 -12.69
CA LEU A 432 -7.48 -41.91 -13.74
C LEU A 432 -6.63 -41.66 -15.00
N LEU A 433 -5.37 -41.25 -14.85
CA LEU A 433 -4.48 -40.94 -15.97
C LEU A 433 -3.94 -42.20 -16.67
N ARG A 434 -4.33 -43.40 -16.22
CA ARG A 434 -3.99 -44.65 -16.90
C ARG A 434 -4.87 -44.88 -18.12
N LEU A 435 -4.24 -45.45 -19.15
CA LEU A 435 -4.91 -45.95 -20.35
C LEU A 435 -5.43 -47.36 -20.16
N ARG A 436 -4.72 -48.16 -19.34
CA ARG A 436 -5.18 -49.49 -18.95
C ARG A 436 -6.05 -49.37 -17.72
N CYS A 437 -7.29 -49.72 -17.96
CA CYS A 437 -8.33 -49.80 -16.98
C CYS A 437 -8.34 -51.24 -16.52
N ASP A 438 -7.92 -51.47 -15.28
CA ASP A 438 -8.22 -52.74 -14.62
C ASP A 438 -9.75 -52.80 -14.37
N ASP A 439 -10.26 -53.80 -13.65
CA ASP A 439 -11.71 -53.97 -13.42
C ASP A 439 -12.41 -52.74 -12.77
N ASP A 440 -11.65 -51.73 -12.35
CA ASP A 440 -12.11 -50.44 -11.88
C ASP A 440 -12.38 -49.45 -13.03
N LEU A 441 -13.62 -48.96 -13.13
CA LEU A 441 -14.12 -48.04 -14.16
C LEU A 441 -13.54 -46.61 -14.11
N SER A 442 -12.41 -46.39 -13.44
CA SER A 442 -11.92 -45.08 -13.00
C SER A 442 -10.69 -44.60 -13.77
N CYS A 443 -10.69 -44.71 -15.09
CA CYS A 443 -9.55 -44.46 -15.98
C CYS A 443 -9.98 -43.73 -17.26
N ILE A 444 -9.09 -42.92 -17.83
CA ILE A 444 -9.38 -42.19 -19.08
C ILE A 444 -9.33 -43.09 -20.31
N GLY A 445 -8.70 -44.27 -20.21
CA GLY A 445 -8.63 -45.25 -21.28
C GLY A 445 -9.99 -45.70 -21.81
N LEU A 446 -11.01 -45.79 -20.94
CA LEU A 446 -12.38 -46.14 -21.34
C LEU A 446 -13.05 -45.11 -22.25
N LEU A 447 -12.54 -43.88 -22.26
CA LEU A 447 -13.09 -42.76 -23.05
C LEU A 447 -12.36 -42.58 -24.39
N LEU A 448 -11.27 -43.31 -24.60
CA LEU A 448 -10.46 -43.24 -25.80
C LEU A 448 -10.82 -44.39 -26.75
N PRO A 449 -10.91 -44.16 -28.07
CA PRO A 449 -11.06 -45.24 -29.04
C PRO A 449 -9.89 -46.22 -28.96
N ASP A 450 -10.16 -47.52 -29.10
CA ASP A 450 -9.14 -48.58 -29.05
C ASP A 450 -7.98 -48.36 -30.03
N SER A 451 -8.25 -47.70 -31.16
CA SER A 451 -7.22 -47.35 -32.15
C SER A 451 -6.14 -46.41 -31.61
N VAL A 452 -6.48 -45.58 -30.61
CA VAL A 452 -5.55 -44.65 -29.96
C VAL A 452 -4.73 -45.36 -28.87
N THR A 453 -5.35 -46.32 -28.18
CA THR A 453 -4.76 -47.03 -27.04
C THR A 453 -3.89 -48.23 -27.44
N ALA A 454 -4.19 -48.90 -28.57
CA ALA A 454 -3.58 -50.17 -29.00
C ALA A 454 -2.05 -50.18 -29.24
N GLY A 455 -1.36 -49.05 -29.18
CA GLY A 455 0.10 -48.95 -29.34
C GLY A 455 0.85 -48.31 -28.17
N HIS A 456 0.14 -47.90 -27.12
CA HIS A 456 0.70 -47.08 -26.03
C HIS A 456 0.40 -47.67 -24.64
N GLU A 457 0.16 -48.97 -24.57
CA GLU A 457 -0.29 -49.66 -23.36
C GLU A 457 0.66 -49.57 -22.15
N ALA A 458 1.93 -49.27 -22.39
CA ALA A 458 2.95 -49.10 -21.35
C ALA A 458 3.21 -47.64 -20.97
N ASN A 459 2.57 -46.67 -21.63
CA ASN A 459 2.83 -45.25 -21.40
C ASN A 459 1.79 -44.65 -20.48
N ASP A 460 2.26 -44.03 -19.39
CA ASP A 460 1.40 -43.25 -18.53
C ASP A 460 0.95 -41.96 -19.22
N GLY A 461 -0.29 -41.54 -18.92
CA GLY A 461 -0.81 -40.25 -19.35
C GLY A 461 -0.24 -39.10 -18.54
N GLU A 462 -0.14 -37.93 -19.18
CA GLU A 462 0.03 -36.66 -18.49
C GLU A 462 -1.00 -35.65 -18.99
N LEU A 463 -1.54 -34.88 -18.04
CA LEU A 463 -2.45 -33.77 -18.28
C LEU A 463 -1.66 -32.47 -18.20
N LEU A 464 -1.73 -31.66 -19.26
CA LEU A 464 -1.18 -30.32 -19.30
C LEU A 464 -2.32 -29.30 -19.29
N LEU A 465 -2.43 -28.55 -18.21
CA LEU A 465 -3.35 -27.44 -18.09
C LEU A 465 -2.60 -26.13 -18.33
N ASN A 466 -2.99 -25.41 -19.38
CA ASN A 466 -2.41 -24.15 -19.79
C ASN A 466 -3.49 -23.07 -19.87
N PHE A 467 -3.37 -22.04 -19.06
CA PHE A 467 -4.34 -20.96 -19.02
C PHE A 467 -4.12 -20.04 -20.24
N MET A 468 -5.12 -19.89 -21.12
CA MET A 468 -4.98 -18.98 -22.28
C MET A 468 -5.26 -17.53 -21.90
N ARG A 469 -6.00 -17.33 -20.82
CA ARG A 469 -6.27 -16.03 -20.19
C ARG A 469 -6.00 -16.11 -18.69
N PRO A 470 -5.68 -14.96 -18.05
CA PRO A 470 -5.53 -14.92 -16.60
C PRO A 470 -6.88 -15.24 -15.93
N PRO A 471 -6.89 -16.09 -14.88
CA PRO A 471 -8.04 -16.26 -14.01
C PRO A 471 -8.50 -14.93 -13.45
N ARG A 472 -9.81 -14.81 -13.25
CA ARG A 472 -10.43 -13.60 -12.70
C ARG A 472 -11.16 -13.92 -11.42
N ILE A 473 -11.08 -13.01 -10.47
CA ILE A 473 -11.89 -13.01 -9.27
C ILE A 473 -12.92 -11.89 -9.40
N SER A 474 -14.16 -12.22 -9.07
CA SER A 474 -15.19 -11.25 -8.75
C SER A 474 -15.58 -11.38 -7.27
N VAL A 475 -15.59 -10.28 -6.54
CA VAL A 475 -15.97 -10.22 -5.14
C VAL A 475 -17.27 -9.45 -5.00
N ASP A 476 -18.25 -10.05 -4.33
CA ASP A 476 -19.50 -9.39 -4.01
C ASP A 476 -19.94 -9.71 -2.58
N LYS A 477 -21.14 -9.25 -2.18
CA LYS A 477 -21.67 -9.49 -0.83
C LYS A 477 -21.91 -10.98 -0.52
N THR A 478 -21.99 -11.84 -1.53
CA THR A 478 -22.23 -13.29 -1.38
C THR A 478 -20.94 -14.08 -1.21
N GLY A 479 -19.80 -13.53 -1.66
CA GLY A 479 -18.49 -14.15 -1.46
C GLY A 479 -17.50 -13.82 -2.56
N ILE A 480 -16.51 -14.69 -2.70
CA ILE A 480 -15.46 -14.62 -3.71
C ILE A 480 -15.77 -15.66 -4.78
N ARG A 481 -15.95 -15.23 -6.03
CA ARG A 481 -16.12 -16.14 -7.17
C ARG A 481 -14.88 -16.09 -8.05
N VAL A 482 -14.41 -17.26 -8.45
CA VAL A 482 -13.29 -17.47 -9.36
C VAL A 482 -13.87 -17.85 -10.72
N HIS A 483 -13.42 -17.16 -11.76
CA HIS A 483 -13.76 -17.42 -13.15
C HIS A 483 -12.49 -17.84 -13.87
N LEU A 484 -12.56 -19.02 -14.46
CA LEU A 484 -11.57 -19.56 -15.36
C LEU A 484 -12.17 -19.49 -16.76
N ASP A 485 -11.66 -18.57 -17.58
CA ASP A 485 -12.14 -18.39 -18.95
C ASP A 485 -11.10 -18.99 -19.91
N ASP A 486 -11.50 -19.99 -20.69
CA ASP A 486 -10.73 -20.56 -21.80
C ASP A 486 -9.33 -21.11 -21.42
N ALA A 487 -9.22 -22.01 -20.42
CA ALA A 487 -7.97 -22.75 -20.24
C ALA A 487 -7.89 -23.94 -21.21
N ALA A 488 -6.71 -24.20 -21.77
CA ALA A 488 -6.45 -25.37 -22.60
C ALA A 488 -6.05 -26.55 -21.70
N ILE A 489 -6.69 -27.69 -21.92
CA ILE A 489 -6.33 -28.97 -21.31
C ILE A 489 -5.90 -29.90 -22.43
N ASP A 490 -4.65 -30.32 -22.36
CA ASP A 490 -4.06 -31.25 -23.31
C ASP A 490 -3.70 -32.54 -22.58
N TYR A 491 -4.28 -33.67 -22.99
CA TYR A 491 -3.88 -35.00 -22.53
C TYR A 491 -2.92 -35.61 -23.53
N ARG A 492 -1.77 -36.09 -23.07
CA ARG A 492 -0.72 -36.68 -23.92
C ARG A 492 -0.03 -37.83 -23.22
N PHE A 493 0.66 -38.67 -23.99
CA PHE A 493 1.54 -39.67 -23.40
C PHE A 493 2.78 -39.01 -22.80
N GLN A 494 3.24 -39.54 -21.67
CA GLN A 494 4.45 -39.06 -21.03
C GLN A 494 5.64 -39.11 -22.02
N GLY A 495 6.35 -37.98 -22.15
CA GLY A 495 7.49 -37.84 -23.06
C GLY A 495 7.13 -37.57 -24.53
N GLN A 496 5.84 -37.54 -24.89
CA GLN A 496 5.39 -37.11 -26.21
C GLN A 496 4.90 -35.66 -26.19
N ASN A 497 5.07 -34.96 -27.31
CA ASN A 497 4.59 -33.57 -27.47
C ASN A 497 3.19 -33.48 -28.10
N ASN A 498 2.75 -34.52 -28.80
CA ASN A 498 1.46 -34.51 -29.47
C ASN A 498 0.35 -34.77 -28.46
N SER A 499 -0.67 -33.90 -28.49
CA SER A 499 -1.84 -34.04 -27.63
C SER A 499 -2.81 -35.04 -28.28
N LEU A 500 -3.27 -36.01 -27.49
CA LEU A 500 -4.25 -37.02 -27.90
C LEU A 500 -5.65 -36.44 -27.80
N LEU A 501 -5.91 -35.76 -26.68
CA LEU A 501 -7.13 -35.00 -26.44
C LEU A 501 -6.75 -33.56 -26.13
N SER A 502 -7.51 -32.62 -26.69
CA SER A 502 -7.35 -31.21 -26.43
C SER A 502 -8.71 -30.58 -26.22
N PHE A 503 -8.92 -29.98 -25.05
CA PHE A 503 -10.14 -29.29 -24.67
C PHE A 503 -9.84 -27.84 -24.31
N THR A 504 -10.85 -26.99 -24.46
CA THR A 504 -10.93 -25.74 -23.71
C THR A 504 -11.90 -25.92 -22.55
N ILE A 505 -11.47 -25.53 -21.35
CA ILE A 505 -12.28 -25.50 -20.15
C ILE A 505 -12.60 -24.06 -19.78
N SER A 506 -13.87 -23.83 -19.50
CA SER A 506 -14.33 -22.65 -18.78
C SER A 506 -14.99 -23.11 -17.49
N ALA A 507 -14.58 -22.56 -16.35
CA ALA A 507 -15.08 -22.99 -15.05
C ALA A 507 -15.41 -21.80 -14.15
N LYS A 508 -16.43 -21.97 -13.32
CA LYS A 508 -16.77 -21.02 -12.26
C LYS A 508 -16.73 -21.74 -10.94
N GLY A 509 -16.18 -21.08 -9.93
CA GLY A 509 -16.15 -21.61 -8.58
C GLY A 509 -16.30 -20.53 -7.52
N THR A 510 -16.56 -20.97 -6.31
CA THR A 510 -16.59 -20.12 -5.12
C THR A 510 -15.37 -20.42 -4.26
N LEU A 511 -14.63 -19.37 -3.88
CA LEU A 511 -13.48 -19.46 -3.01
C LEU A 511 -13.88 -19.07 -1.58
N ASN A 512 -13.73 -20.01 -0.65
CA ASN A 512 -13.87 -19.76 0.77
C ASN A 512 -12.48 -19.62 1.38
N LEU A 513 -12.18 -18.48 1.98
CA LEU A 513 -10.90 -18.22 2.65
C LEU A 513 -11.14 -18.19 4.16
N GLN A 514 -10.26 -18.87 4.89
CA GLN A 514 -10.30 -18.96 6.34
C GLN A 514 -8.91 -18.72 6.92
N MET A 515 -8.88 -18.19 8.14
CA MET A 515 -7.64 -17.96 8.87
C MET A 515 -7.43 -19.08 9.89
N TYR A 516 -6.32 -19.79 9.79
CA TYR A 516 -5.91 -20.85 10.71
C TYR A 516 -4.47 -20.62 11.15
N ASP A 517 -4.23 -20.45 12.45
CA ASP A 517 -2.89 -20.23 13.02
C ASP A 517 -2.01 -19.24 12.22
N ARG A 518 -2.50 -18.00 12.04
CA ARG A 518 -1.85 -16.92 11.28
C ARG A 518 -1.59 -17.23 9.79
N THR A 519 -2.17 -18.31 9.27
CA THR A 519 -2.08 -18.72 7.88
C THR A 519 -3.46 -18.58 7.24
N MET A 520 -3.53 -17.92 6.09
CA MET A 520 -4.74 -17.86 5.29
C MET A 520 -4.82 -19.12 4.43
N VAL A 521 -5.77 -19.99 4.73
CA VAL A 521 -6.07 -21.19 3.95
C VAL A 521 -7.30 -20.96 3.09
N GLY A 522 -7.38 -21.63 1.95
CA GLY A 522 -8.50 -21.53 1.04
C GLY A 522 -9.14 -22.88 0.72
N LYS A 523 -10.40 -22.83 0.33
CA LYS A 523 -11.13 -23.93 -0.29
C LYS A 523 -11.91 -23.40 -1.49
N LEU A 524 -11.48 -23.78 -2.68
CA LEU A 524 -12.22 -23.60 -3.93
C LEU A 524 -13.26 -24.71 -4.07
N THR A 525 -14.48 -24.33 -4.39
CA THR A 525 -15.55 -25.23 -4.81
C THR A 525 -15.97 -24.83 -6.22
N ILE A 526 -15.66 -25.68 -7.20
CA ILE A 526 -16.06 -25.46 -8.59
C ILE A 526 -17.53 -25.80 -8.70
N THR A 527 -18.34 -24.86 -9.19
CA THR A 527 -19.79 -25.02 -9.31
C THR A 527 -20.19 -25.43 -10.73
N ASP A 528 -19.49 -24.88 -11.72
CA ASP A 528 -19.83 -24.99 -13.14
C ASP A 528 -18.55 -25.25 -13.94
N VAL A 529 -18.61 -26.20 -14.87
CA VAL A 529 -17.52 -26.56 -15.78
C VAL A 529 -18.12 -26.78 -17.15
N HIS A 530 -17.60 -26.05 -18.13
CA HIS A 530 -17.95 -26.22 -19.52
C HIS A 530 -16.69 -26.63 -20.29
N LEU A 531 -16.79 -27.77 -20.98
CA LEU A 531 -15.74 -28.26 -21.86
C LEU A 531 -16.18 -28.12 -23.30
N SER A 532 -15.27 -27.67 -24.15
CA SER A 532 -15.45 -27.72 -25.60
C SER A 532 -14.19 -28.32 -26.25
N PRO A 533 -14.34 -29.31 -27.15
CA PRO A 533 -13.21 -29.90 -27.84
C PRO A 533 -12.52 -28.86 -28.73
N ARG A 534 -11.18 -28.89 -28.79
CA ARG A 534 -10.39 -28.03 -29.68
C ARG A 534 -10.11 -28.68 -31.04
N ASN A 535 -10.23 -29.99 -31.11
CA ASN A 535 -9.99 -30.81 -32.30
C ASN A 535 -11.31 -31.47 -32.73
N ASP A 536 -11.36 -31.96 -33.98
CA ASP A 536 -12.53 -32.62 -34.58
C ASP A 536 -12.90 -33.98 -33.95
N MET A 537 -12.39 -34.29 -32.75
CA MET A 537 -12.72 -35.53 -32.06
C MET A 537 -14.10 -35.38 -31.42
N ASP A 538 -15.09 -36.06 -32.01
CA ASP A 538 -16.43 -36.17 -31.45
C ASP A 538 -16.42 -37.21 -30.32
N ILE A 539 -16.51 -36.72 -29.09
CA ILE A 539 -16.56 -37.53 -27.87
C ILE A 539 -18.02 -37.68 -27.38
N GLY A 540 -18.97 -37.04 -28.08
CA GLY A 540 -20.36 -36.91 -27.66
C GLY A 540 -20.55 -36.10 -26.37
N ASP A 541 -21.77 -35.61 -26.17
CA ASP A 541 -22.11 -34.79 -24.98
C ASP A 541 -21.88 -35.56 -23.66
N PHE A 542 -22.24 -36.85 -23.64
CA PHE A 542 -22.06 -37.69 -22.45
C PHE A 542 -20.58 -37.87 -22.06
N GLY A 543 -19.71 -38.08 -23.05
CA GLY A 543 -18.29 -38.21 -22.79
C GLY A 543 -17.67 -36.88 -22.35
N ALA A 544 -18.11 -35.76 -22.93
CA ALA A 544 -17.70 -34.43 -22.49
C ALA A 544 -18.12 -34.13 -21.04
N ASP A 545 -19.35 -34.47 -20.65
CA ASP A 545 -19.85 -34.26 -19.28
C ASP A 545 -19.06 -35.11 -18.26
N LEU A 546 -18.82 -36.38 -18.57
CA LEU A 546 -18.04 -37.28 -17.69
C LEU A 546 -16.59 -36.79 -17.52
N ILE A 547 -15.94 -36.39 -18.61
CA ILE A 547 -14.60 -35.78 -18.56
C ILE A 547 -14.65 -34.47 -17.76
N GLY A 548 -15.72 -33.69 -17.90
CA GLY A 548 -15.96 -32.46 -17.16
C GLY A 548 -15.98 -32.68 -15.65
N ASP A 549 -16.79 -33.62 -15.18
CA ASP A 549 -16.92 -33.95 -13.75
C ASP A 549 -15.63 -34.51 -13.16
N VAL A 550 -14.95 -35.36 -13.93
CA VAL A 550 -13.65 -35.89 -13.56
C VAL A 550 -12.65 -34.73 -13.44
N LEU A 551 -12.44 -33.93 -14.49
CA LEU A 551 -11.50 -32.80 -14.47
C LEU A 551 -11.83 -31.78 -13.38
N LYS A 552 -13.11 -31.53 -13.13
CA LYS A 552 -13.58 -30.70 -12.02
C LYS A 552 -13.06 -31.22 -10.69
N MET A 553 -13.20 -32.52 -10.41
CA MET A 553 -12.71 -33.15 -9.20
C MET A 553 -11.19 -33.00 -9.08
N ILE A 554 -10.45 -33.30 -10.16
CA ILE A 554 -8.99 -33.19 -10.22
C ILE A 554 -8.52 -31.77 -9.90
N VAL A 555 -8.99 -30.81 -10.71
CA VAL A 555 -8.54 -29.43 -10.65
C VAL A 555 -8.90 -28.84 -9.28
N GLN A 556 -10.07 -29.18 -8.75
CA GLN A 556 -10.47 -28.75 -7.42
C GLN A 556 -9.59 -29.36 -6.32
N ASP A 557 -9.28 -30.65 -6.36
CA ASP A 557 -8.42 -31.32 -5.37
C ASP A 557 -7.01 -30.74 -5.36
N GLU A 558 -6.43 -30.55 -6.54
CA GLU A 558 -5.07 -30.02 -6.70
C GLU A 558 -4.97 -28.55 -6.26
N ILE A 559 -5.91 -27.71 -6.70
CA ILE A 559 -5.97 -26.31 -6.26
C ILE A 559 -6.21 -26.24 -4.74
N ASN A 560 -7.08 -27.08 -4.19
CA ASN A 560 -7.34 -27.10 -2.75
C ASN A 560 -6.13 -27.57 -1.96
N SER A 561 -5.36 -28.53 -2.46
CA SER A 561 -4.12 -28.95 -1.83
C SER A 561 -3.14 -27.79 -1.73
N ILE A 562 -3.02 -26.97 -2.79
CA ILE A 562 -2.21 -25.74 -2.77
C ILE A 562 -2.78 -24.69 -1.82
N LEU A 563 -4.10 -24.44 -1.86
CA LEU A 563 -4.76 -23.45 -1.01
C LEU A 563 -4.73 -23.82 0.48
N GLN A 564 -4.66 -25.12 0.80
CA GLN A 564 -4.56 -25.63 2.17
C GLN A 564 -3.13 -25.52 2.74
N LEU A 565 -2.09 -25.44 1.90
CA LEU A 565 -0.75 -25.04 2.37
C LEU A 565 -0.82 -23.65 3.04
N GLY A 566 -1.67 -22.80 2.47
CA GLY A 566 -2.00 -21.49 2.97
C GLY A 566 -0.88 -20.47 2.80
N ILE A 567 -1.23 -19.21 3.06
CA ILE A 567 -0.33 -18.06 2.94
C ILE A 567 -0.13 -17.48 4.33
N PRO A 568 1.10 -17.45 4.87
CA PRO A 568 1.35 -16.83 6.17
C PRO A 568 1.01 -15.34 6.06
N ILE A 569 0.26 -14.81 7.02
CA ILE A 569 0.06 -13.38 7.12
C ILE A 569 1.39 -12.75 7.54
N PRO A 570 1.89 -11.74 6.81
CA PRO A 570 3.13 -11.08 7.19
C PRO A 570 3.00 -10.51 8.60
N GLU A 571 4.00 -10.72 9.44
CA GLU A 571 4.10 -10.02 10.72
C GLU A 571 4.83 -8.70 10.48
N ILE A 572 4.32 -7.62 11.07
CA ILE A 572 5.09 -6.38 11.12
C ILE A 572 6.00 -6.43 12.33
N ASP A 573 7.18 -5.82 12.24
CA ASP A 573 8.20 -6.00 13.28
C ASP A 573 7.66 -5.79 14.69
N VAL A 574 6.90 -4.71 14.88
CA VAL A 574 6.38 -4.27 16.17
C VAL A 574 5.05 -4.91 16.59
N ALA A 575 4.40 -5.70 15.74
CA ALA A 575 3.09 -6.27 16.05
C ALA A 575 2.78 -7.57 15.29
N SER A 576 2.08 -8.46 15.96
CA SER A 576 1.39 -9.57 15.31
C SER A 576 -0.09 -9.23 15.12
N PHE A 577 -0.73 -9.94 14.19
CA PHE A 577 -2.13 -9.78 13.86
C PHE A 577 -2.93 -10.96 14.43
N SER A 578 -4.09 -10.69 15.03
CA SER A 578 -4.94 -11.73 15.63
C SER A 578 -6.43 -11.48 15.43
N GLY A 579 -7.27 -12.45 15.79
CA GLY A 579 -8.72 -12.30 15.74
C GLY A 579 -9.27 -11.96 14.35
N PHE A 580 -8.69 -12.55 13.30
CA PHE A 580 -9.05 -12.26 11.92
C PHE A 580 -10.51 -12.60 11.60
N VAL A 581 -11.15 -11.72 10.85
CA VAL A 581 -12.47 -11.95 10.25
C VAL A 581 -12.41 -11.48 8.81
N LEU A 582 -12.67 -12.37 7.86
CA LEU A 582 -12.85 -12.03 6.46
C LEU A 582 -14.33 -11.80 6.16
N ARG A 583 -14.63 -10.67 5.52
CA ARG A 583 -15.96 -10.36 4.97
C ARG A 583 -15.79 -9.92 3.52
N THR A 584 -16.86 -10.00 2.74
CA THR A 584 -16.84 -9.51 1.35
C THR A 584 -17.86 -8.38 1.18
N VAL A 585 -17.48 -7.40 0.36
CA VAL A 585 -18.36 -6.31 -0.10
C VAL A 585 -18.24 -6.22 -1.61
N GLN A 586 -19.05 -5.37 -2.25
CA GLN A 586 -18.95 -5.20 -3.70
C GLN A 586 -17.54 -4.78 -4.09
N ASN A 587 -16.91 -5.59 -4.95
CA ASN A 587 -15.57 -5.44 -5.51
C ASN A 587 -14.41 -5.50 -4.50
N ALA A 588 -14.62 -5.89 -3.24
CA ALA A 588 -13.54 -5.99 -2.27
C ALA A 588 -13.70 -7.06 -1.19
N MET A 589 -12.55 -7.59 -0.78
CA MET A 589 -12.38 -8.41 0.42
C MET A 589 -12.02 -7.50 1.60
N VAL A 590 -12.63 -7.72 2.75
CA VAL A 590 -12.46 -6.90 3.94
C VAL A 590 -11.91 -7.76 5.07
N TYR A 591 -10.68 -7.45 5.46
CA TYR A 591 -9.98 -8.14 6.55
C TYR A 591 -10.08 -7.29 7.82
N ASP A 592 -10.78 -7.80 8.82
CA ASP A 592 -10.77 -7.23 10.17
C ASP A 592 -9.82 -8.00 11.06
N PHE A 593 -8.99 -7.32 11.85
CA PHE A 593 -8.10 -7.98 12.81
C PHE A 593 -7.73 -7.07 13.99
N ASN A 594 -7.21 -7.69 15.03
CA ASN A 594 -6.61 -7.06 16.19
C ASN A 594 -5.09 -6.96 16.01
N LEU A 595 -4.48 -6.00 16.70
CA LEU A 595 -3.04 -5.83 16.79
C LEU A 595 -2.55 -6.27 18.17
N ASP A 596 -1.61 -7.21 18.17
CA ASP A 596 -0.88 -7.62 19.37
C ASP A 596 0.52 -7.02 19.32
N LEU A 597 0.72 -5.91 20.04
CA LEU A 597 1.98 -5.18 20.03
C LEU A 597 3.08 -5.89 20.82
N HIS A 598 4.26 -6.03 20.21
CA HIS A 598 5.45 -6.53 20.85
C HIS A 598 6.10 -5.42 21.70
N ASN A 599 5.72 -5.33 22.98
CA ASN A 599 6.20 -4.28 23.91
C ASN A 599 7.72 -4.11 23.95
N SER A 600 8.50 -5.19 23.75
CA SER A 600 9.97 -5.13 23.71
C SER A 600 10.49 -4.35 22.50
N LYS A 601 9.97 -4.64 21.30
CA LYS A 601 10.35 -3.95 20.06
C LYS A 601 9.83 -2.51 20.03
N LEU A 602 8.60 -2.28 20.51
CA LEU A 602 8.04 -0.94 20.64
C LEU A 602 8.89 -0.05 21.57
N LYS A 603 9.38 -0.60 22.69
CA LYS A 603 10.31 0.11 23.59
C LYS A 603 11.58 0.55 22.86
N THR A 604 12.15 -0.29 22.00
CA THR A 604 13.35 0.05 21.22
C THR A 604 13.06 1.17 20.24
N LEU A 605 11.98 1.06 19.47
CA LEU A 605 11.59 2.05 18.46
C LEU A 605 11.28 3.41 19.10
N ILE A 606 10.63 3.43 20.26
CA ILE A 606 10.35 4.69 20.96
C ILE A 606 11.61 5.28 21.63
N LYS A 607 12.54 4.46 22.13
CA LYS A 607 13.83 4.98 22.64
C LYS A 607 14.56 5.78 21.55
N GLU A 608 14.54 5.32 20.30
CA GLU A 608 15.14 6.05 19.18
C GLU A 608 14.45 7.39 18.87
N PHE A 609 13.18 7.56 19.26
CA PHE A 609 12.48 8.85 19.12
C PHE A 609 12.92 9.89 20.14
N PHE A 610 13.23 9.48 21.36
CA PHE A 610 13.44 10.40 22.48
C PHE A 610 14.89 10.59 22.92
N ILE A 611 15.81 9.69 22.53
CA ILE A 611 17.23 9.87 22.82
C ILE A 611 17.80 10.85 21.78
N HIS A 612 18.10 12.06 22.26
CA HIS A 612 18.93 13.07 21.61
C HIS A 612 19.93 13.62 22.61
#